data_AF-A0A940UAI9-F1
#
_entry.id   AF-A0A940UAI9-F1
#
_cell.length_a   1.000
_cell.length_b   1.000
_cell.length_c   1.000
_cell.angle_alpha   90.00
_cell.angle_beta   90.00
_cell.angle_gamma   90.00
#
_symmetry.space_group_name_H-M   'P 1'
#
loop_
_entity.id
_entity.type
_entity.pdbx_description
1 polymer ?
#
loop_
_entity_poly.entity_id
_entity_poly.type
_entity_poly.pdbx_seq_one_letter_code
_entity_poly.pdbx_strand_id
1 'polypeptide(L)'
;MIKRTSVSVLGSILVFFLSSPLALSQDHVIVSLKSGDCSLSVELNDKWGTVRLRAHHPKYTGCHITRDEMRMALEAAFQKTDPPKVEGIYSSLSIGRLIDYPWLCQYLAAAAHQDRGWDSKKGKPVGMDINKYVSNLLSGRKLLEQIEAPLAKGGYKVIGVTVEKVLVGSFSDVPLYQGKTASGRVPYDAQVWFRLEKN
;
A
#
# COMPACT_ATOMS: atom_id res chain seq x y z
N MET A 1 -18.79 -74.42 -40.13
CA MET A 1 -17.39 -74.04 -39.83
C MET A 1 -17.33 -72.51 -39.77
N ILE A 2 -16.88 -71.94 -38.64
CA ILE A 2 -16.39 -70.55 -38.43
C ILE A 2 -17.49 -69.43 -38.44
N LYS A 3 -18.03 -69.06 -37.26
CA LYS A 3 -17.73 -67.86 -36.42
C LYS A 3 -17.99 -66.49 -37.08
N ARG A 4 -18.86 -65.67 -36.47
CA ARG A 4 -18.49 -64.36 -35.89
C ARG A 4 -19.66 -63.71 -35.13
N THR A 5 -19.49 -63.67 -33.81
CA THR A 5 -20.18 -62.80 -32.86
C THR A 5 -19.65 -61.38 -33.02
N SER A 6 -20.55 -60.41 -33.25
CA SER A 6 -20.24 -58.98 -33.14
C SER A 6 -20.65 -58.50 -31.75
N VAL A 7 -19.66 -58.19 -30.91
CA VAL A 7 -19.84 -57.44 -29.67
C VAL A 7 -19.43 -56.00 -29.96
N SER A 8 -20.38 -55.07 -29.91
CA SER A 8 -20.10 -53.64 -29.98
C SER A 8 -19.86 -53.13 -28.56
N VAL A 9 -18.62 -52.78 -28.24
CA VAL A 9 -18.27 -52.06 -27.01
C VAL A 9 -18.33 -50.56 -27.32
N LEU A 10 -19.36 -49.88 -26.85
CA LEU A 10 -19.37 -48.42 -26.78
C LEU A 10 -18.42 -47.99 -25.65
N GLY A 11 -17.24 -47.48 -26.02
CA GLY A 11 -16.32 -46.84 -25.10
C GLY A 11 -16.79 -45.43 -24.74
N SER A 12 -17.31 -45.24 -23.52
CA SER A 12 -17.53 -43.91 -22.94
C SER A 12 -16.19 -43.33 -22.50
N ILE A 13 -15.69 -42.33 -23.24
CA ILE A 13 -14.53 -41.53 -22.83
C ILE A 13 -15.03 -40.53 -21.77
N LEU A 14 -14.73 -40.83 -20.50
CA LEU A 14 -14.93 -39.90 -19.39
C LEU A 14 -13.80 -38.86 -19.42
N VAL A 15 -14.08 -37.68 -19.97
CA VAL A 15 -13.17 -36.53 -19.90
C VAL A 15 -13.29 -35.92 -18.51
N PHE A 16 -12.36 -36.28 -17.61
CA PHE A 16 -12.17 -35.55 -16.35
C PHE A 16 -11.58 -34.18 -16.67
N PHE A 17 -12.43 -33.15 -16.72
CA PHE A 17 -11.99 -31.77 -16.61
C PHE A 17 -11.40 -31.58 -15.21
N LEU A 18 -10.08 -31.69 -15.10
CA LEU A 18 -9.31 -31.22 -13.95
C LEU A 18 -9.40 -29.69 -13.93
N SER A 19 -10.47 -29.19 -13.32
CA SER A 19 -10.61 -27.78 -12.96
C SER A 19 -9.58 -27.48 -11.89
N SER A 20 -8.36 -27.09 -12.26
CA SER A 20 -7.43 -26.48 -11.31
C SER A 20 -8.12 -25.23 -10.77
N PRO A 21 -8.40 -25.13 -9.46
CA PRO A 21 -8.89 -23.88 -8.91
C PRO A 21 -7.81 -22.83 -9.22
N LEU A 22 -8.19 -21.79 -9.95
CA LEU A 22 -7.42 -20.55 -9.99
C LEU A 22 -7.29 -20.09 -8.54
N ALA A 23 -6.16 -20.39 -7.92
CA ALA A 23 -5.82 -19.88 -6.60
C ALA A 23 -5.78 -18.35 -6.73
N LEU A 24 -6.89 -17.70 -6.39
CA LEU A 24 -6.90 -16.27 -6.15
C LEU A 24 -5.81 -16.05 -5.10
N SER A 25 -4.90 -15.12 -5.40
CA SER A 25 -3.88 -14.70 -4.44
C SER A 25 -4.59 -14.25 -3.18
N GLN A 26 -4.53 -15.06 -2.13
CA GLN A 26 -5.10 -14.69 -0.84
C GLN A 26 -4.06 -13.85 -0.12
N ASP A 27 -4.41 -12.59 0.11
CA ASP A 27 -3.73 -11.80 1.11
C ASP A 27 -3.99 -12.46 2.46
N HIS A 28 -2.95 -12.69 3.27
CA HIS A 28 -3.12 -13.21 4.62
C HIS A 28 -2.66 -12.18 5.66
N VAL A 29 -3.45 -12.06 6.73
CA VAL A 29 -3.26 -11.04 7.76
C VAL A 29 -2.23 -11.53 8.78
N ILE A 30 -1.20 -10.72 9.05
CA ILE A 30 -0.15 -10.99 10.04
C ILE A 30 -0.50 -10.39 11.40
N VAL A 31 -0.93 -9.13 11.36
CA VAL A 31 -1.34 -8.35 12.52
C VAL A 31 -2.56 -7.52 12.13
N SER A 32 -3.47 -7.33 13.09
CA SER A 32 -4.56 -6.37 13.00
C SER A 32 -4.68 -5.65 14.34
N LEU A 33 -4.63 -4.32 14.31
CA LEU A 33 -4.73 -3.44 15.46
C LEU A 33 -5.96 -2.54 15.32
N LYS A 34 -6.56 -2.14 16.44
CA LYS A 34 -7.58 -1.07 16.44
C LYS A 34 -6.89 0.29 16.41
N SER A 35 -7.46 1.23 15.65
CA SER A 35 -7.05 2.63 15.54
C SER A 35 -8.31 3.49 15.58
N GLY A 36 -8.72 3.89 16.79
CA GLY A 36 -10.06 4.46 17.03
C GLY A 36 -11.16 3.51 16.58
N ASP A 37 -12.04 3.98 15.70
CA ASP A 37 -13.11 3.17 15.10
C ASP A 37 -12.63 2.35 13.89
N CYS A 38 -11.44 2.63 13.36
CA CYS A 38 -10.82 1.86 12.28
C CYS A 38 -10.07 0.63 12.80
N SER A 39 -9.78 -0.30 11.90
CA SER A 39 -8.70 -1.28 12.11
C SER A 39 -7.60 -1.11 11.08
N LEU A 40 -6.37 -1.36 11.51
CA LEU A 40 -5.17 -1.30 10.69
C LEU A 40 -4.55 -2.69 10.65
N SER A 41 -4.54 -3.31 9.47
CA SER A 41 -3.94 -4.63 9.26
C SER A 41 -2.64 -4.54 8.48
N VAL A 42 -1.73 -5.45 8.78
CA VAL A 42 -0.59 -5.77 7.91
C VAL A 42 -0.87 -7.11 7.24
N GLU A 43 -0.94 -7.08 5.92
CA GLU A 43 -1.30 -8.20 5.05
C GLU A 43 -0.10 -8.55 4.15
N LEU A 44 0.12 -9.84 3.91
CA LEU A 44 1.13 -10.31 2.95
C LEU A 44 0.46 -10.85 1.70
N ASN A 45 1.04 -10.48 0.57
CA ASN A 45 0.73 -11.06 -0.72
C ASN A 45 1.99 -11.73 -1.28
N ASP A 46 2.08 -13.05 -1.07
CA ASP A 46 3.26 -13.83 -1.46
C ASP A 46 3.44 -13.88 -2.97
N LYS A 47 2.33 -13.93 -3.72
CA LYS A 47 2.34 -14.00 -5.19
C LYS A 47 3.02 -12.77 -5.81
N TRP A 48 2.77 -11.60 -5.24
CA TRP A 48 3.31 -10.33 -5.75
C TRP A 48 4.48 -9.81 -4.91
N GLY A 49 4.95 -10.56 -3.91
CA GLY A 49 6.01 -10.13 -3.00
C GLY A 49 5.73 -8.75 -2.40
N THR A 50 4.48 -8.51 -1.98
CA THR A 50 4.02 -7.21 -1.46
C THR A 50 3.50 -7.32 -0.03
N VAL A 51 3.96 -6.41 0.84
CA VAL A 51 3.34 -6.14 2.15
C VAL A 51 2.31 -5.04 1.97
N ARG A 52 1.14 -5.14 2.61
CA ARG A 52 0.11 -4.10 2.58
C ARG A 52 -0.24 -3.69 4.00
N LEU A 53 -0.11 -2.41 4.28
CA LEU A 53 -0.70 -1.77 5.45
C LEU A 53 -2.08 -1.24 5.03
N ARG A 54 -3.15 -1.82 5.57
CA ARG A 54 -4.52 -1.54 5.13
C ARG A 54 -5.36 -0.96 6.27
N ALA A 55 -5.88 0.23 6.05
CA ALA A 55 -6.93 0.82 6.86
C ALA A 55 -8.27 0.19 6.47
N HIS A 56 -9.03 -0.28 7.47
CA HIS A 56 -10.40 -0.76 7.30
C HIS A 56 -11.36 0.23 7.93
N HIS A 57 -12.19 0.83 7.09
CA HIS A 57 -13.14 1.87 7.45
C HIS A 57 -14.46 1.28 7.96
N PRO A 58 -14.93 1.63 9.17
CA PRO A 58 -16.29 1.32 9.56
C PRO A 58 -17.26 2.24 8.79
N LYS A 59 -18.26 1.66 8.11
CA LYS A 59 -19.40 2.42 7.54
C LYS A 59 -18.99 3.63 6.68
N TYR A 60 -17.90 3.53 5.92
CA TYR A 60 -17.37 4.58 5.04
C TYR A 60 -16.87 5.87 5.73
N THR A 61 -16.60 5.86 7.03
CA THR A 61 -15.94 6.99 7.69
C THR A 61 -14.44 6.96 7.44
N GLY A 62 -13.82 8.11 7.19
CA GLY A 62 -12.37 8.21 7.01
C GLY A 62 -11.60 7.75 8.26
N CYS A 63 -10.44 7.13 8.05
CA CYS A 63 -9.51 6.81 9.13
C CYS A 63 -8.53 7.96 9.34
N HIS A 64 -8.11 8.15 10.60
CA HIS A 64 -7.09 9.15 10.96
C HIS A 64 -5.90 8.45 11.62
N ILE A 65 -5.24 7.58 10.86
CA ILE A 65 -4.12 6.79 11.34
C ILE A 65 -2.96 7.73 11.62
N THR A 66 -2.55 7.75 12.87
CA THR A 66 -1.38 8.51 13.32
C THR A 66 -0.09 7.82 12.90
N ARG A 67 1.01 8.58 12.92
CA ARG A 67 2.35 8.04 12.68
C ARG A 67 2.69 6.89 13.64
N ASP A 68 2.31 7.03 14.92
CA ASP A 68 2.63 6.03 15.94
C ASP A 68 1.83 4.75 15.72
N GLU A 69 0.56 4.81 15.33
CA GLU A 69 -0.24 3.63 15.00
C GLU A 69 0.31 2.90 13.76
N MET A 70 0.69 3.63 12.71
CA MET A 70 1.37 3.04 11.55
C MET A 70 2.66 2.33 11.96
N ARG A 71 3.50 2.98 12.78
CA ARG A 71 4.74 2.39 13.29
C ARG A 71 4.46 1.14 14.10
N MET A 72 3.53 1.19 15.07
CA MET A 72 3.18 0.04 15.91
C MET A 72 2.69 -1.14 15.09
N ALA A 73 1.84 -0.92 14.07
CA ALA A 73 1.37 -2.00 13.20
C ALA A 73 2.51 -2.67 12.42
N LEU A 74 3.40 -1.87 11.84
CA LEU A 74 4.57 -2.38 11.11
C LEU A 74 5.56 -3.09 12.05
N GLU A 75 5.87 -2.52 13.22
CA GLU A 75 6.75 -3.15 14.21
C GLU A 75 6.17 -4.51 14.66
N ALA A 76 4.89 -4.54 15.01
CA ALA A 76 4.23 -5.77 15.43
C ALA A 76 4.28 -6.85 14.35
N ALA A 77 4.13 -6.49 13.07
CA ALA A 77 4.19 -7.45 11.97
C ALA A 77 5.61 -7.99 11.74
N PHE A 78 6.62 -7.12 11.68
CA PHE A 78 8.00 -7.52 11.38
C PHE A 78 8.76 -8.14 12.57
N GLN A 79 8.25 -7.97 13.80
CA GLN A 79 8.80 -8.62 14.99
C GLN A 79 8.11 -9.94 15.38
N LYS A 80 6.97 -10.26 14.75
CA LYS A 80 6.20 -11.46 15.09
C LYS A 80 7.00 -12.74 14.77
N THR A 81 7.17 -13.61 15.76
CA THR A 81 7.93 -14.87 15.62
C THR A 81 7.04 -16.10 15.38
N ASP A 82 5.79 -16.04 15.83
CA ASP A 82 4.82 -17.13 15.71
C ASP A 82 3.94 -16.97 14.46
N PRO A 83 3.58 -18.06 13.76
CA PRO A 83 2.69 -17.99 12.61
C PRO A 83 1.30 -17.39 12.91
N PRO A 84 0.66 -16.68 11.95
CA PRO A 84 1.23 -16.25 10.67
C PRO A 84 2.25 -15.12 10.87
N LYS A 85 3.39 -15.17 10.18
CA LYS A 85 4.49 -14.19 10.30
C LYS A 85 5.07 -13.83 8.94
N VAL A 86 5.89 -12.78 8.90
CA VAL A 86 6.56 -12.36 7.66
C VAL A 86 7.65 -13.36 7.29
N GLU A 87 7.36 -14.19 6.29
CA GLU A 87 8.30 -15.15 5.71
C GLU A 87 8.53 -14.83 4.23
N GLY A 88 9.78 -14.97 3.76
CA GLY A 88 10.17 -14.65 2.38
C GLY A 88 10.72 -13.24 2.17
N ILE A 89 10.83 -12.85 0.90
CA ILE A 89 11.39 -11.58 0.45
C ILE A 89 10.27 -10.75 -0.20
N TYR A 90 9.99 -9.58 0.38
CA TYR A 90 9.02 -8.64 -0.15
C TYR A 90 9.73 -7.44 -0.79
N SER A 91 9.26 -7.04 -1.96
CA SER A 91 9.85 -5.96 -2.77
C SER A 91 9.10 -4.63 -2.64
N SER A 92 7.93 -4.63 -1.99
CA SER A 92 7.18 -3.40 -1.75
C SER A 92 6.30 -3.44 -0.50
N LEU A 93 6.04 -2.25 0.05
CA LEU A 93 5.04 -1.96 1.07
C LEU A 93 4.01 -0.97 0.50
N SER A 94 2.77 -1.40 0.31
CA SER A 94 1.65 -0.52 0.00
C SER A 94 1.05 0.03 1.28
N ILE A 95 0.83 1.34 1.39
CA ILE A 95 0.06 1.92 2.52
C ILE A 95 -1.34 2.39 2.12
N GLY A 96 -1.71 2.26 0.83
CA GLY A 96 -2.98 2.73 0.33
C GLY A 96 -2.97 4.24 0.09
N ARG A 97 -4.08 4.91 0.40
CA ARG A 97 -4.28 6.35 0.17
C ARG A 97 -3.75 7.14 1.36
N LEU A 98 -3.08 8.26 1.10
CA LEU A 98 -2.59 9.13 2.17
C LEU A 98 -3.71 9.77 2.98
N ILE A 99 -4.93 9.89 2.44
CA ILE A 99 -6.07 10.46 3.16
C ILE A 99 -6.37 9.75 4.49
N ASP A 100 -5.98 8.47 4.62
CA ASP A 100 -6.09 7.69 5.85
C ASP A 100 -5.01 8.05 6.89
N TYR A 101 -3.99 8.80 6.49
CA TYR A 101 -2.82 9.21 7.27
C TYR A 101 -2.67 10.73 7.23
N PRO A 102 -3.49 11.50 7.98
CA PRO A 102 -3.51 12.96 7.91
C PRO A 102 -2.14 13.62 8.09
N TRP A 103 -1.23 13.02 8.86
CA TRP A 103 0.13 13.53 9.06
C TRP A 103 0.98 13.48 7.76
N LEU A 104 0.75 12.51 6.87
CA LEU A 104 1.39 12.44 5.54
C LEU A 104 0.77 13.47 4.59
N CYS A 105 -0.55 13.65 4.62
CA CYS A 105 -1.22 14.71 3.84
C CYS A 105 -0.66 16.08 4.18
N GLN A 106 -0.51 16.36 5.48
CA GLN A 106 0.06 17.61 5.98
C GLN A 106 1.52 17.80 5.55
N TYR A 107 2.34 16.74 5.68
CA TYR A 107 3.72 16.76 5.20
C TYR A 107 3.79 17.10 3.71
N LEU A 108 2.99 16.41 2.88
CA LEU A 108 2.99 16.59 1.44
C LEU A 108 2.56 18.01 1.03
N ALA A 109 1.48 18.51 1.62
CA ALA A 109 0.97 19.85 1.36
C ALA A 109 1.98 20.94 1.77
N ALA A 110 2.55 20.83 2.97
CA ALA A 110 3.52 21.79 3.48
C ALA A 110 4.82 21.78 2.67
N ALA A 111 5.33 20.59 2.32
CA ALA A 111 6.55 20.45 1.52
C ALA A 111 6.36 21.07 0.13
N ALA A 112 5.26 20.74 -0.56
CA ALA A 112 4.99 21.28 -1.89
C ALA A 112 4.79 22.80 -1.89
N HIS A 113 4.14 23.36 -0.86
CA HIS A 113 3.93 24.81 -0.78
C HIS A 113 5.24 25.60 -0.63
N GLN A 114 6.24 25.00 0.00
CA GLN A 114 7.55 25.62 0.22
C GLN A 114 8.54 25.37 -0.94
N ASP A 115 8.19 24.45 -1.85
CA ASP A 115 9.06 24.01 -2.94
C ASP A 115 8.87 24.88 -4.20
N ARG A 116 9.97 25.44 -4.72
CA ARG A 116 9.98 26.24 -5.95
C ARG A 116 9.64 25.43 -7.20
N GLY A 117 9.76 24.10 -7.13
CA GLY A 117 9.36 23.15 -8.15
C GLY A 117 7.84 22.97 -8.27
N TRP A 118 7.04 23.60 -7.41
CA TRP A 118 5.59 23.58 -7.45
C TRP A 118 4.99 24.94 -7.85
N ASP A 119 4.12 24.95 -8.87
CA ASP A 119 3.33 26.11 -9.23
C ASP A 119 2.02 26.08 -8.42
N SER A 120 2.00 26.77 -7.28
CA SER A 120 0.84 26.81 -6.37
C SER A 120 -0.41 27.43 -6.99
N LYS A 121 -0.25 28.30 -7.99
CA LYS A 121 -1.40 28.89 -8.70
C LYS A 121 -2.04 27.87 -9.63
N LYS A 122 -1.23 27.07 -10.34
CA LYS A 122 -1.73 26.05 -11.27
C LYS A 122 -2.03 24.71 -10.61
N GLY A 123 -1.50 24.46 -9.42
CA GLY A 123 -1.64 23.18 -8.73
C GLY A 123 -0.93 22.03 -9.44
N LYS A 124 0.29 22.28 -9.94
CA LYS A 124 1.09 21.26 -10.62
C LYS A 124 2.59 21.54 -10.46
N PRO A 125 3.46 20.53 -10.61
CA PRO A 125 4.89 20.75 -10.72
C PRO A 125 5.25 21.62 -11.94
N VAL A 126 6.36 22.34 -11.84
CA VAL A 126 6.83 23.28 -12.87
C VAL A 126 7.43 22.55 -14.09
N GLY A 127 8.09 21.40 -13.89
CA GLY A 127 8.89 20.77 -14.94
C GLY A 127 8.94 19.24 -14.93
N MET A 128 7.98 18.58 -14.29
CA MET A 128 7.93 17.11 -14.28
C MET A 128 6.52 16.57 -14.15
N ASP A 129 6.36 15.26 -14.30
CA ASP A 129 5.11 14.56 -13.99
C ASP A 129 4.75 14.67 -12.50
N ILE A 130 3.46 14.74 -12.18
CA ILE A 130 2.97 14.93 -10.81
C ILE A 130 3.23 13.73 -9.90
N ASN A 131 3.14 12.50 -10.41
CA ASN A 131 3.45 11.31 -9.62
C ASN A 131 4.95 11.30 -9.30
N LYS A 132 5.81 11.61 -10.29
CA LYS A 132 7.25 11.74 -10.06
C LYS A 132 7.57 12.82 -9.03
N TYR A 133 6.90 13.97 -9.10
CA TYR A 133 7.07 15.06 -8.15
C TYR A 133 6.71 14.64 -6.71
N VAL A 134 5.51 14.09 -6.51
CA VAL A 134 5.04 13.63 -5.19
C VAL A 134 5.91 12.49 -4.65
N SER A 135 6.32 11.57 -5.52
CA SER A 135 7.26 10.50 -5.18
C SER A 135 8.59 11.04 -4.64
N ASN A 136 9.13 12.10 -5.25
CA ASN A 136 10.36 12.73 -4.79
C ASN A 136 10.19 13.39 -3.42
N LEU A 137 9.06 14.08 -3.17
CA LEU A 137 8.76 14.66 -1.87
C LEU A 137 8.68 13.58 -0.78
N LEU A 138 7.99 12.47 -1.06
CA LEU A 138 7.84 11.36 -0.12
C LEU A 138 9.12 10.52 0.04
N SER A 139 10.07 10.66 -0.87
CA SER A 139 11.41 10.04 -0.77
C SER A 139 12.37 10.85 0.12
N GLY A 140 11.90 11.96 0.72
CA GLY A 140 12.70 12.76 1.64
C GLY A 140 13.18 11.96 2.84
N ARG A 141 14.50 11.99 3.12
CA ARG A 141 15.15 11.22 4.20
C ARG A 141 14.45 11.35 5.56
N LYS A 142 14.09 12.57 5.97
CA LYS A 142 13.41 12.84 7.25
C LYS A 142 12.06 12.11 7.36
N LEU A 143 11.36 11.93 6.25
CA LEU A 143 10.11 11.17 6.22
C LEU A 143 10.41 9.67 6.27
N LEU A 144 11.32 9.20 5.41
CA LEU A 144 11.65 7.78 5.32
C LEU A 144 12.20 7.22 6.63
N GLU A 145 13.02 7.96 7.38
CA GLU A 145 13.53 7.54 8.69
C GLU A 145 12.41 7.18 9.69
N GLN A 146 11.23 7.81 9.58
CA GLN A 146 10.07 7.52 10.44
C GLN A 146 9.35 6.22 10.05
N ILE A 147 9.53 5.76 8.80
CA ILE A 147 8.89 4.57 8.23
C ILE A 147 9.86 3.38 8.20
N GLU A 148 11.15 3.63 8.01
CA GLU A 148 12.18 2.59 7.91
C GLU A 148 12.50 1.94 9.25
N ALA A 149 12.37 2.65 10.37
CA ALA A 149 12.65 2.11 11.70
C ALA A 149 11.98 0.74 12.00
N PRO A 150 10.66 0.55 11.77
CA PRO A 150 10.03 -0.77 11.88
C PRO A 150 10.52 -1.79 10.86
N LEU A 151 10.78 -1.36 9.63
CA LEU A 151 11.19 -2.22 8.51
C LEU A 151 12.60 -2.78 8.71
N ALA A 152 13.51 -1.97 9.25
CA ALA A 152 14.89 -2.33 9.51
C ALA A 152 15.00 -3.52 10.48
N LYS A 153 14.09 -3.62 11.46
CA LYS A 153 14.01 -4.78 12.37
C LYS A 153 13.65 -6.07 11.64
N GLY A 154 12.86 -5.97 10.58
CA GLY A 154 12.57 -7.05 9.65
C GLY A 154 13.67 -7.27 8.59
N GLY A 155 14.80 -6.56 8.67
CA GLY A 155 15.89 -6.63 7.68
C GLY A 155 15.55 -6.00 6.33
N TYR A 156 14.69 -4.98 6.31
CA TYR A 156 14.32 -4.26 5.08
C TYR A 156 14.75 -2.79 5.15
N LYS A 157 15.01 -2.20 3.98
CA LYS A 157 15.16 -0.76 3.79
C LYS A 157 14.29 -0.27 2.64
N VAL A 158 13.96 1.03 2.63
CA VAL A 158 13.22 1.66 1.54
C VAL A 158 14.21 2.17 0.49
N ILE A 159 14.14 1.63 -0.72
CA ILE A 159 15.01 2.03 -1.85
C ILE A 159 14.32 2.97 -2.83
N GLY A 160 13.05 3.28 -2.60
CA GLY A 160 12.32 4.26 -3.41
C GLY A 160 10.85 4.35 -3.02
N VAL A 161 10.18 5.36 -3.53
CA VAL A 161 8.73 5.54 -3.42
C VAL A 161 8.15 5.50 -4.83
N THR A 162 6.94 5.00 -4.97
CA THR A 162 6.12 5.14 -6.17
C THR A 162 4.73 5.56 -5.74
N VAL A 163 4.10 6.43 -6.54
CA VAL A 163 2.75 6.92 -6.25
C VAL A 163 1.90 6.96 -7.51
N GLU A 164 0.59 6.92 -7.32
CA GLU A 164 -0.39 7.22 -8.36
C GLU A 164 -1.60 7.97 -7.79
N LYS A 165 -2.51 8.41 -8.67
CA LYS A 165 -3.80 9.03 -8.31
C LYS A 165 -3.64 10.22 -7.35
N VAL A 166 -2.64 11.07 -7.62
CA VAL A 166 -2.41 12.27 -6.82
C VAL A 166 -3.63 13.19 -6.88
N LEU A 167 -4.13 13.61 -5.71
CA LEU A 167 -5.14 14.63 -5.59
C LEU A 167 -4.52 15.97 -5.21
N VAL A 168 -5.06 17.03 -5.81
CA VAL A 168 -4.60 18.41 -5.64
C VAL A 168 -5.78 19.30 -5.27
N GLY A 169 -5.67 19.95 -4.12
CA GLY A 169 -6.70 20.80 -3.56
C GLY A 169 -6.12 22.06 -2.94
N SER A 170 -6.95 22.82 -2.26
CA SER A 170 -6.58 23.89 -1.34
C SER A 170 -6.09 23.33 0.00
N PHE A 171 -5.53 24.18 0.86
CA PHE A 171 -5.18 23.77 2.22
C PHE A 171 -6.38 23.35 3.08
N SER A 172 -7.59 23.83 2.78
CA SER A 172 -8.82 23.37 3.47
C SER A 172 -9.25 21.96 3.08
N ASP A 173 -8.73 21.42 1.98
CA ASP A 173 -9.00 20.03 1.55
C ASP A 173 -8.05 19.03 2.23
N VAL A 174 -7.01 19.51 2.92
CA VAL A 174 -6.01 18.68 3.61
C VAL A 174 -6.60 18.18 4.94
N PRO A 175 -6.75 16.86 5.16
CA PRO A 175 -7.34 16.33 6.39
C PRO A 175 -6.55 16.75 7.64
N LEU A 176 -7.28 17.24 8.65
CA LEU A 176 -6.74 17.65 9.95
C LEU A 176 -5.54 18.60 9.86
N TYR A 177 -5.46 19.47 8.85
CA TYR A 177 -4.33 20.38 8.67
C TYR A 177 -4.20 21.36 9.84
N GLN A 178 -3.03 21.35 10.50
CA GLN A 178 -2.75 22.21 11.66
C GLN A 178 -1.81 23.39 11.35
N GLY A 179 -1.31 23.47 10.11
CA GLY A 179 -0.43 24.56 9.70
C GLY A 179 -1.17 25.87 9.42
N LYS A 180 -0.41 26.93 9.12
CA LYS A 180 -1.03 28.15 8.58
C LYS A 180 -1.60 27.84 7.21
N THR A 181 -2.87 28.17 7.00
CA THR A 181 -3.49 28.10 5.68
C THR A 181 -2.86 29.16 4.79
N ALA A 182 -2.58 28.79 3.55
CA ALA A 182 -2.10 29.69 2.53
C ALA A 182 -3.01 29.60 1.30
N SER A 183 -2.95 30.63 0.46
CA SER A 183 -3.63 30.58 -0.84
C SER A 183 -2.88 29.68 -1.81
N GLY A 184 -3.62 29.17 -2.80
CA GLY A 184 -3.09 28.28 -3.83
C GLY A 184 -3.46 26.82 -3.60
N ARG A 185 -2.98 25.99 -4.51
CA ARG A 185 -3.24 24.56 -4.59
C ARG A 185 -2.01 23.77 -4.14
N VAL A 186 -2.22 22.62 -3.51
CA VAL A 186 -1.21 21.72 -2.99
C VAL A 186 -1.62 20.26 -3.23
N PRO A 187 -0.67 19.34 -3.50
CA PRO A 187 -0.95 17.92 -3.45
C PRO A 187 -1.18 17.52 -1.99
N TYR A 188 -2.18 16.70 -1.73
CA TYR A 188 -2.50 16.29 -0.36
C TYR A 188 -2.82 14.80 -0.22
N ASP A 189 -3.10 14.11 -1.31
CA ASP A 189 -3.37 12.68 -1.29
C ASP A 189 -2.74 11.99 -2.50
N ALA A 190 -2.39 10.72 -2.33
CA ALA A 190 -1.87 9.84 -3.35
C ALA A 190 -2.02 8.39 -2.89
N GLN A 191 -2.05 7.44 -3.81
CA GLN A 191 -1.84 6.03 -3.48
C GLN A 191 -0.34 5.74 -3.47
N VAL A 192 0.18 5.14 -2.39
CA VAL A 192 1.63 5.07 -2.14
C VAL A 192 2.12 3.64 -1.93
N TRP A 193 3.25 3.34 -2.58
CA TRP A 193 4.06 2.15 -2.34
C TRP A 193 5.50 2.55 -2.06
N PHE A 194 6.08 1.97 -1.02
CA PHE A 194 7.51 1.99 -0.76
C PHE A 194 8.14 0.77 -1.44
N ARG A 195 9.20 0.98 -2.21
CA ARG A 195 10.02 -0.11 -2.76
C ARG A 195 10.98 -0.57 -1.68
N LEU A 196 11.00 -1.86 -1.43
CA LEU A 196 11.80 -2.49 -0.37
C LEU A 196 12.97 -3.25 -0.97
N GLU A 197 14.08 -3.26 -0.25
CA GLU A 197 15.20 -4.18 -0.45
C GLU A 197 15.47 -4.91 0.86
N LYS A 198 15.71 -6.22 0.77
CA LYS A 198 16.14 -7.04 1.91
C LYS A 198 17.65 -6.86 2.12
N ASN A 199 18.04 -6.54 3.34
CA ASN A 199 19.44 -6.43 3.76
C ASN A 199 20.09 -7.80 3.99
#